data_AF-A0A2H0D7F9-F1
#
_entry.id   AF-A0A2H0D7F9-F1
#
_cell.length_a   1.000
_cell.length_b   1.000
_cell.length_c   1.000
_cell.angle_alpha   90.00
_cell.angle_beta   90.00
_cell.angle_gamma   90.00
#
_symmetry.space_group_name_H-M   'P 1'
#
loop_
_entity.id
_entity.type
_entity.pdbx_description
1 polymer ?
#
loop_
_entity_poly.entity_id
_entity_poly.type
_entity_poly.pdbx_seq_one_letter_code
_entity_poly.pdbx_strand_id
1 'polypeptide(L)'
;LELKTLLLILLSFCISKSFSQSIFFEGEENSKTKNEIVAQVGSIKITVEEFVYSYEFGPAFPKRKKNSKLTHLNYMINEKLLTLEGYEKGVMEKESTKELFADIEYDLAAEEMFEKEIVPKIKINDTEINKVIETKQTE
;
A
#
# COMPACT_ATOMS: atom_id res chain seq x y z
N LEU A 1 -15.05 34.79 27.32
CA LEU A 1 -14.34 33.61 26.78
C LEU A 1 -13.16 34.17 25.97
N GLU A 2 -11.95 34.06 26.50
CA GLU A 2 -10.79 34.79 25.97
C GLU A 2 -10.27 34.17 24.66
N LEU A 3 -9.76 35.01 23.75
CA LEU A 3 -9.19 34.60 22.45
C LEU A 3 -8.06 33.55 22.61
N LYS A 4 -7.36 33.57 23.74
CA LYS A 4 -6.35 32.57 24.13
C LYS A 4 -6.95 31.18 24.36
N THR A 5 -8.16 31.10 24.89
CA THR A 5 -8.86 29.83 25.13
C THR A 5 -9.28 29.19 23.81
N LEU A 6 -9.66 29.99 22.80
CA LEU A 6 -10.00 29.51 21.46
C LEU A 6 -8.78 28.98 20.69
N LEU A 7 -7.62 29.64 20.83
CA LEU A 7 -6.37 29.25 20.18
C LEU A 7 -5.82 27.92 20.72
N LEU A 8 -5.98 27.66 22.03
CA LEU A 8 -5.55 26.42 22.68
C LEU A 8 -6.39 25.22 22.22
N ILE A 9 -7.69 25.43 21.98
CA ILE A 9 -8.60 24.40 21.46
C ILE A 9 -8.27 24.08 19.99
N LEU A 10 -7.88 25.08 19.20
CA LEU A 10 -7.48 24.88 17.81
C LEU A 10 -6.15 24.11 17.66
N LEU A 11 -5.18 24.36 18.55
CA LEU A 11 -3.91 23.59 18.57
C LEU A 11 -4.11 22.14 19.01
N SER A 12 -5.05 21.88 19.92
CA SER A 12 -5.35 20.51 20.37
C SER A 12 -5.98 19.65 19.26
N PHE A 13 -6.68 20.27 18.31
CA PHE A 13 -7.26 19.58 17.14
C PHE A 13 -6.24 19.22 16.05
N CYS A 14 -5.03 19.79 16.09
CA CYS A 14 -3.99 19.53 15.09
C CYS A 14 -3.11 18.33 15.43
N ILE A 15 -3.02 17.92 16.70
CA ILE A 15 -2.10 16.86 17.15
C ILE A 15 -2.73 15.46 17.01
N SER A 16 -4.06 15.34 16.86
CA SER A 16 -4.73 14.05 16.62
C SER A 16 -4.65 13.56 15.16
N LYS A 17 -3.91 14.24 14.28
CA LYS A 17 -3.58 13.75 12.93
C LYS A 17 -2.16 13.17 12.84
N SER A 18 -1.68 12.55 13.91
CA SER A 18 -0.70 11.48 13.75
C SER A 18 -1.40 10.36 12.98
N PHE A 19 -1.15 10.32 11.67
CA PHE A 19 -1.61 9.32 10.72
C PHE A 19 -1.01 7.98 11.12
N SER A 20 -1.62 7.35 12.13
CA SER A 20 -1.37 5.96 12.47
C SER A 20 -1.80 5.12 11.29
N GLN A 21 -0.87 4.32 10.77
CA GLN A 21 -1.04 3.38 9.66
C GLN A 21 -1.97 2.22 10.05
N SER A 22 -3.24 2.55 10.29
CA SER A 22 -4.34 1.60 10.45
C SER A 22 -5.51 2.03 9.57
N ILE A 23 -5.24 2.31 8.28
CA ILE A 23 -6.26 2.09 7.25
C ILE A 23 -6.02 0.66 6.74
N PHE A 24 -6.13 -0.30 7.66
CA PHE A 24 -6.47 -1.65 7.26
C PHE A 24 -7.94 -1.62 6.88
N PHE A 25 -8.28 -2.40 5.86
CA PHE A 25 -9.64 -2.66 5.41
C PHE A 25 -10.41 -3.47 6.48
N GLU A 26 -10.40 -3.03 7.74
CA GLU A 26 -11.19 -3.52 8.86
C GLU A 26 -12.56 -2.82 8.84
N GLY A 27 -13.24 -2.99 7.70
CA GLY A 27 -14.66 -2.74 7.58
C GLY A 27 -15.30 -4.07 7.20
N GLU A 28 -15.97 -4.72 8.16
CA GLU A 28 -16.85 -5.88 7.96
C GLU A 28 -18.09 -5.56 7.10
N GLU A 29 -18.07 -4.52 6.26
CA GLU A 29 -19.21 -4.14 5.43
C GLU A 29 -19.00 -4.58 3.97
N ASN A 30 -19.41 -5.84 3.72
CA ASN A 30 -19.64 -6.51 2.44
C ASN A 30 -18.44 -7.10 1.68
N SER A 31 -18.09 -8.37 1.95
CA SER A 31 -17.26 -9.19 1.05
C SER A 31 -17.82 -9.30 -0.38
N LYS A 32 -19.13 -9.06 -0.54
CA LYS A 32 -19.82 -9.04 -1.84
C LYS A 32 -19.36 -7.91 -2.75
N THR A 33 -18.99 -6.74 -2.21
CA THR A 33 -18.54 -5.59 -3.01
C THR A 33 -17.06 -5.72 -3.39
N LYS A 34 -16.23 -6.32 -2.54
CA LYS A 34 -14.80 -6.56 -2.84
C LYS A 34 -14.56 -7.39 -4.10
N ASN A 35 -15.37 -8.42 -4.28
CA ASN A 35 -15.29 -9.35 -5.41
C ASN A 35 -16.07 -8.88 -6.66
N GLU A 36 -16.72 -7.71 -6.60
CA GLU A 36 -17.40 -7.15 -7.76
C GLU A 36 -16.38 -6.84 -8.87
N ILE A 37 -16.75 -7.11 -10.11
CA ILE A 37 -15.87 -6.97 -11.27
C ILE A 37 -16.01 -5.55 -11.83
N VAL A 38 -14.91 -4.80 -11.82
CA VAL A 38 -14.88 -3.43 -12.39
C VAL A 38 -14.45 -3.42 -13.86
N ALA A 39 -13.74 -4.45 -14.31
CA ALA A 39 -13.38 -4.68 -15.70
C ALA A 39 -13.03 -6.15 -15.95
N GLN A 40 -13.11 -6.59 -17.20
CA GLN A 40 -12.69 -7.92 -17.63
C GLN A 40 -11.86 -7.80 -18.91
N VAL A 41 -10.72 -8.50 -18.94
CA VAL A 41 -9.74 -8.52 -20.03
C VAL A 41 -9.50 -9.98 -20.42
N GLY A 42 -10.16 -10.44 -21.47
CA GLY A 42 -10.16 -11.86 -21.84
C GLY A 42 -10.67 -12.74 -20.69
N SER A 43 -9.82 -13.65 -20.23
CA SER A 43 -10.09 -14.53 -19.08
C SER A 43 -9.78 -13.90 -17.72
N ILE A 44 -9.08 -12.76 -17.67
CA ILE A 44 -8.66 -12.09 -16.43
C ILE A 44 -9.71 -11.07 -16.02
N LYS A 45 -10.09 -11.07 -14.74
CA LYS A 45 -11.02 -10.10 -14.15
C LYS A 45 -10.25 -9.14 -13.25
N ILE A 46 -10.65 -7.88 -13.23
CA ILE A 46 -10.18 -6.87 -12.27
C ILE A 46 -11.32 -6.66 -11.28
N THR A 47 -11.06 -6.97 -10.01
CA THR A 47 -12.05 -6.79 -8.93
C THR A 47 -12.00 -5.39 -8.33
N VAL A 48 -13.03 -5.00 -7.57
CA VAL A 48 -13.01 -3.77 -6.78
C VAL A 48 -11.84 -3.76 -5.81
N GLU A 49 -11.58 -4.87 -5.11
CA GLU A 49 -10.47 -4.97 -4.16
C GLU A 49 -9.11 -4.75 -4.84
N GLU A 50 -8.87 -5.42 -5.97
CA GLU A 50 -7.63 -5.24 -6.74
C GLU A 50 -7.48 -3.79 -7.21
N PHE A 51 -8.55 -3.20 -7.74
CA PHE A 51 -8.55 -1.82 -8.21
C PHE A 51 -8.23 -0.83 -7.08
N VAL A 52 -8.88 -0.98 -5.92
CA VAL A 52 -8.68 -0.08 -4.78
C VAL A 52 -7.25 -0.21 -4.26
N TYR A 53 -6.78 -1.44 -4.01
CA TYR A 53 -5.42 -1.67 -3.51
C TYR A 53 -4.37 -1.12 -4.49
N SER A 54 -4.51 -1.44 -5.77
CA SER A 54 -3.62 -0.94 -6.83
C SER A 54 -3.67 0.59 -6.94
N TYR A 55 -4.85 1.22 -6.82
CA TYR A 55 -4.97 2.67 -6.88
C TYR A 55 -4.36 3.34 -5.63
N GLU A 56 -4.51 2.76 -4.45
CA GLU A 56 -4.03 3.34 -3.19
C GLU A 56 -2.52 3.23 -3.06
N PHE A 57 -1.95 2.05 -3.32
CA PHE A 57 -0.54 1.76 -3.08
C PHE A 57 0.31 1.76 -4.37
N GLY A 58 -0.32 1.80 -5.54
CA GLY A 58 0.37 1.90 -6.82
C GLY A 58 0.90 3.30 -7.15
N PRO A 59 1.39 3.48 -8.39
CA PRO A 59 2.09 4.70 -8.78
C PRO A 59 1.29 5.98 -8.55
N ALA A 60 1.96 7.06 -8.13
CA ALA A 60 1.29 8.31 -7.81
C ALA A 60 0.83 9.13 -9.04
N PHE A 61 1.37 8.85 -10.23
CA PHE A 61 1.13 9.67 -11.43
C PHE A 61 -0.31 9.66 -11.97
N PRO A 62 -1.10 8.55 -11.93
CA PRO A 62 -2.50 8.57 -12.36
C PRO A 62 -3.37 9.45 -11.47
N LYS A 63 -3.03 9.56 -10.17
CA LYS A 63 -3.78 10.33 -9.17
C LYS A 63 -3.83 11.83 -9.44
N ARG A 64 -2.87 12.35 -10.22
CA ARG A 64 -2.74 13.77 -10.56
C ARG A 64 -3.57 14.18 -11.78
N LYS A 65 -4.17 13.22 -12.50
CA LYS A 65 -4.95 13.49 -13.72
C LYS A 65 -6.43 13.70 -13.40
N LYS A 66 -7.11 14.46 -14.26
CA LYS A 66 -8.58 14.47 -14.31
C LYS A 66 -9.06 13.05 -14.64
N ASN A 67 -10.13 12.58 -14.01
CA ASN A 67 -10.60 11.20 -14.13
C ASN A 67 -9.53 10.16 -13.74
N SER A 68 -8.80 10.41 -12.65
CA SER A 68 -7.67 9.60 -12.19
C SER A 68 -8.01 8.11 -12.04
N LYS A 69 -9.19 7.79 -11.48
CA LYS A 69 -9.67 6.41 -11.29
C LYS A 69 -9.85 5.67 -12.62
N LEU A 70 -10.52 6.29 -13.58
CA LEU A 70 -10.68 5.72 -14.92
C LEU A 70 -9.34 5.58 -15.64
N THR A 71 -8.46 6.57 -15.49
CA THR A 71 -7.10 6.50 -16.06
C THR A 71 -6.32 5.33 -15.47
N HIS A 72 -6.37 5.14 -14.15
CA HIS A 72 -5.73 4.01 -13.47
C HIS A 72 -6.31 2.68 -13.93
N LEU A 73 -7.63 2.56 -14.02
CA LEU A 73 -8.28 1.34 -14.51
C LEU A 73 -7.83 1.00 -15.93
N ASN A 74 -7.70 1.99 -16.81
CA ASN A 74 -7.17 1.77 -18.16
C ASN A 74 -5.72 1.30 -18.16
N TYR A 75 -4.88 1.75 -17.22
CA TYR A 75 -3.53 1.22 -17.06
C TYR A 75 -3.54 -0.23 -16.61
N MET A 76 -4.36 -0.58 -15.60
CA MET A 76 -4.50 -1.98 -15.17
C MET A 76 -4.99 -2.88 -16.32
N ILE A 77 -5.94 -2.41 -17.13
CA ILE A 77 -6.42 -3.13 -18.33
C ILE A 77 -5.26 -3.37 -19.31
N ASN A 78 -4.45 -2.34 -19.59
CA ASN A 78 -3.29 -2.47 -20.47
C ASN A 78 -2.25 -3.44 -19.91
N GLU A 79 -2.00 -3.43 -18.60
CA GLU A 79 -1.13 -4.40 -17.94
C GLU A 79 -1.65 -5.83 -18.11
N LYS A 80 -2.95 -6.08 -17.91
CA LYS A 80 -3.53 -7.42 -18.12
C LYS A 80 -3.43 -7.88 -19.57
N LEU A 81 -3.63 -6.97 -20.54
CA LEU A 81 -3.42 -7.29 -21.96
C LEU A 81 -1.97 -7.72 -22.23
N LEU A 82 -0.99 -7.00 -21.67
CA LEU A 82 0.42 -7.37 -21.78
C LEU A 82 0.73 -8.70 -21.08
N THR A 83 0.09 -8.98 -19.95
CA THR A 83 0.23 -10.26 -19.25
C THR A 83 -0.26 -11.42 -20.11
N LEU A 84 -1.44 -11.30 -20.72
CA LEU A 84 -2.00 -12.33 -21.61
C LEU A 84 -1.06 -12.61 -22.79
N GLU A 85 -0.60 -11.55 -23.47
CA GLU A 85 0.37 -11.64 -24.55
C GLU A 85 1.70 -12.29 -24.08
N GLY A 86 2.13 -11.97 -22.86
CA GLY A 86 3.32 -12.56 -22.24
C GLY A 86 3.19 -14.06 -22.03
N TYR A 87 2.02 -14.53 -21.56
CA TYR A 87 1.74 -15.96 -21.44
C TYR A 87 1.71 -16.66 -22.79
N GLU A 88 1.04 -16.08 -23.80
CA GLU A 88 1.00 -16.65 -25.14
C GLU A 88 2.40 -16.77 -25.77
N LYS A 89 3.29 -15.82 -25.48
CA LYS A 89 4.68 -15.81 -25.95
C LYS A 89 5.64 -16.66 -25.13
N GLY A 90 5.16 -17.36 -24.12
CA GLY A 90 5.99 -18.19 -23.26
C GLY A 90 7.04 -17.38 -22.48
N VAL A 91 6.69 -16.17 -22.04
CA VAL A 91 7.63 -15.29 -21.31
C VAL A 91 7.97 -15.87 -19.94
N MET A 92 7.01 -16.49 -19.24
CA MET A 92 7.21 -17.07 -17.91
C MET A 92 8.13 -18.29 -17.92
N GLU A 93 8.26 -18.95 -19.07
CA GLU A 93 9.04 -20.16 -19.25
C GLU A 93 10.53 -19.85 -19.43
N LYS A 94 10.88 -18.59 -19.74
CA LYS A 94 12.26 -18.13 -19.88
C LYS A 94 12.96 -18.15 -18.53
N GLU A 95 14.20 -18.63 -18.54
CA GLU A 95 14.99 -18.77 -17.32
C GLU A 95 15.14 -17.43 -16.59
N SER A 96 15.47 -16.35 -17.31
CA SER A 96 15.60 -15.02 -16.71
C SER A 96 14.33 -14.50 -16.03
N THR A 97 13.15 -14.95 -16.49
CA THR A 97 11.88 -14.55 -15.87
C THR A 97 11.58 -15.40 -14.64
N LYS A 98 11.95 -16.68 -14.65
CA LYS A 98 11.85 -17.55 -13.48
C LYS A 98 12.81 -17.14 -12.37
N GLU A 99 14.05 -16.81 -12.72
CA GLU A 99 15.04 -16.28 -11.79
C GLU A 99 14.54 -14.99 -11.14
N LEU A 100 14.08 -14.02 -11.94
CA LEU A 100 13.52 -12.77 -11.41
C LEU A 100 12.30 -13.01 -10.50
N PHE A 101 11.42 -13.94 -10.88
CA PHE A 101 10.25 -14.29 -10.06
C PHE A 101 10.66 -14.91 -8.73
N ALA A 102 11.64 -15.83 -8.75
CA ALA A 102 12.15 -16.47 -7.55
C ALA A 102 12.83 -15.48 -6.59
N ASP A 103 13.57 -14.50 -7.12
CA ASP A 103 14.19 -13.45 -6.31
C ASP A 103 13.13 -12.62 -5.58
N ILE A 104 12.06 -12.20 -6.28
CA ILE A 104 10.94 -11.46 -5.67
C ILE A 104 10.24 -12.31 -4.62
N GLU A 105 9.99 -13.59 -4.90
CA GLU A 105 9.35 -14.51 -3.96
C GLU A 105 10.20 -14.69 -2.69
N TYR A 106 11.52 -14.82 -2.85
CA TYR A 106 12.45 -14.95 -1.74
C TYR A 106 12.46 -13.69 -0.86
N ASP A 107 12.52 -12.50 -1.47
CA ASP A 107 12.51 -11.23 -0.74
C ASP A 107 11.22 -11.06 0.08
N LEU A 108 10.06 -11.36 -0.52
CA LEU A 108 8.77 -11.31 0.17
C LEU A 108 8.69 -12.32 1.32
N ALA A 109 9.20 -13.54 1.12
CA ALA A 109 9.23 -14.56 2.17
C ALA A 109 10.14 -14.15 3.34
N ALA A 110 11.29 -13.53 3.03
CA ALA A 110 12.22 -13.04 4.04
C ALA A 110 11.63 -11.87 4.85
N GLU A 111 10.96 -10.93 4.19
CA GLU A 111 10.26 -9.81 4.84
C GLU A 111 9.16 -10.33 5.78
N GLU A 112 8.31 -11.24 5.30
CA GLU A 112 7.24 -11.83 6.10
C GLU A 112 7.78 -12.62 7.30
N MET A 113 8.89 -13.35 7.13
CA MET A 113 9.58 -14.02 8.24
C MET A 113 10.08 -12.99 9.26
N PHE A 114 10.70 -11.90 8.81
CA PHE A 114 11.23 -10.87 9.69
C PHE A 114 10.11 -10.22 10.53
N GLU A 115 9.01 -9.85 9.88
CA GLU A 115 7.82 -9.26 10.53
C GLU A 115 7.19 -10.21 11.55
N LYS A 116 7.11 -11.51 11.26
CA LYS A 116 6.49 -12.47 12.17
C LYS A 116 7.40 -12.93 13.30
N GLU A 117 8.68 -13.14 13.01
CA GLU A 117 9.58 -13.81 13.93
C GLU A 117 10.52 -12.86 14.66
N ILE A 118 10.90 -11.74 14.05
CA ILE A 118 11.92 -10.85 14.61
C ILE A 118 11.27 -9.62 15.24
N VAL A 119 10.38 -8.92 14.53
CA VAL A 119 9.74 -7.69 15.01
C VAL A 119 9.09 -7.86 16.40
N PRO A 120 8.33 -8.93 16.71
CA PRO A 120 7.72 -9.09 18.03
C PRO A 120 8.72 -9.33 19.16
N LYS A 121 9.95 -9.75 18.82
CA LYS A 121 11.03 -10.01 19.80
C LYS A 121 11.85 -8.75 20.07
N ILE A 122 11.73 -7.71 19.25
CA ILE A 122 12.41 -6.42 19.46
C ILE A 122 11.77 -5.71 20.66
N LYS A 123 12.57 -5.40 21.67
CA LYS A 123 12.18 -4.60 22.83
C LYS A 123 12.93 -3.29 22.80
N ILE A 124 12.20 -2.18 22.68
CA ILE A 124 12.76 -0.84 22.73
C ILE A 124 12.30 -0.21 24.03
N ASN A 125 13.23 0.39 24.78
CA ASN A 125 12.90 1.11 26.01
C ASN A 125 12.77 2.61 25.75
N ASP A 126 11.93 3.29 26.54
CA ASP A 126 11.67 4.73 26.37
C ASP A 126 12.92 5.57 26.59
N THR A 127 13.87 5.10 27.42
CA THR A 127 15.13 5.80 27.68
C THR A 127 16.03 5.87 26.45
N GLU A 128 16.09 4.80 25.64
CA GLU A 128 16.81 4.77 24.37
C GLU A 128 16.16 5.68 23.34
N ILE A 129 14.82 5.68 23.28
CA ILE A 129 14.06 6.58 22.41
C ILE A 129 14.35 8.04 22.77
N ASN A 130 14.23 8.40 24.06
CA ASN A 130 14.45 9.76 24.53
C ASN A 130 15.88 10.24 24.25
N LYS A 131 16.88 9.38 24.46
CA LYS A 131 18.28 9.70 24.14
C LYS A 131 18.48 10.01 22.66
N VAL A 132 17.84 9.26 21.76
CA VAL A 132 17.93 9.51 20.31
C VAL A 132 17.23 10.81 19.94
N ILE A 133 16.06 11.10 20.52
CA ILE A 133 15.33 12.36 20.29
C ILE A 133 16.16 13.57 20.73
N GLU A 134 16.72 13.54 21.95
CA GLU A 134 17.55 14.62 22.47
C GLU A 134 18.77 14.89 21.57
N THR A 135 19.46 13.82 21.15
CA THR A 135 20.63 13.93 20.26
C THR A 135 20.27 14.59 18.92
N LYS A 136 19.11 14.25 18.34
CA LYS A 136 18.64 14.80 17.06
C LYS A 136 18.13 16.23 17.13
N GLN A 137 17.75 16.72 18.31
CA GLN A 137 17.34 18.12 18.51
C GLN A 137 18.53 19.07 18.69
N THR A 138 19.71 18.53 19.01
CA THR A 138 20.94 19.30 19.20
C THR A 138 21.84 19.36 17.95
N GLU A 139 21.48 18.66 16.86
CA GLU A 139 22.08 18.76 15.51
C GLU A 139 21.36 19.83 14.68
#